data_AF-A0A665TZ49-F1
#
_entry.id   AF-A0A665TZ49-F1
#
_cell.length_a   1.000
_cell.length_b   1.000
_cell.length_c   1.000
_cell.angle_alpha   90.00
_cell.angle_beta   90.00
_cell.angle_gamma   90.00
#
_symmetry.space_group_name_H-M   'P 1'
#
loop_
_entity.id
_entity.type
_entity.pdbx_description
1 polymer ?
#
loop_
_entity_poly.entity_id
_entity_poly.type
_entity_poly.pdbx_seq_one_letter_code
_entity_poly.pdbx_strand_id
1 'polypeptide(L)'
;KCQGFSTRTTDYPDFVSNLLLLFLFFPPEFGSKLEKDVCGDTSGHYQKLLVILLQGSREEGVDESKIEKDAQDLYAAGEGKFGTDEEKFITILGNRSAEHLRKVFDAYKKLSGSDIEDSIKGETTGNLEGLLLAVVKCAKSVPEYFAESLYKSMRRAGTDDDTLMRIMVSRSEVDMLDIRACFKKMYGESLHTTIQVPLPQRRSYQPSSRGCDVILFTSALLAFC
;
A
#
# COMPACT_ATOMS: atom_id res chain seq x y z
N LYS A 1 34.77 -42.23 21.73
CA LYS A 1 34.79 -41.53 20.42
C LYS A 1 33.34 -41.28 20.00
N CYS A 2 32.81 -40.12 20.37
CA CYS A 2 31.57 -39.56 19.82
C CYS A 2 31.91 -38.11 19.47
N GLN A 3 32.01 -37.82 18.16
CA GLN A 3 32.07 -36.48 17.58
C GLN A 3 30.68 -36.26 16.95
N GLY A 4 30.03 -35.11 16.97
CA GLY A 4 30.28 -33.81 17.54
C GLY A 4 29.07 -32.96 17.16
N PHE A 5 28.48 -32.25 18.14
CA PHE A 5 27.39 -31.31 17.92
C PHE A 5 28.02 -29.96 17.52
N SER A 6 27.68 -29.42 16.36
CA SER A 6 27.97 -28.03 16.00
C SER A 6 26.96 -27.58 14.96
N THR A 7 25.88 -26.95 15.43
CA THR A 7 24.97 -26.16 14.61
C THR A 7 25.71 -24.92 14.15
N ARG A 8 26.21 -24.93 12.91
CA ARG A 8 26.61 -23.71 12.21
C ARG A 8 25.42 -23.18 11.41
N THR A 9 24.71 -22.24 12.02
CA THR A 9 23.82 -21.30 11.35
C THR A 9 24.67 -20.26 10.62
N THR A 10 25.15 -20.57 9.42
CA THR A 10 25.75 -19.58 8.50
C THR A 10 25.70 -20.16 7.09
N ASP A 11 24.65 -19.83 6.33
CA ASP A 11 24.68 -19.58 4.87
C ASP A 11 23.26 -19.32 4.36
N TYR A 12 22.73 -18.17 4.74
CA TYR A 12 21.78 -17.43 3.90
C TYR A 12 22.26 -15.98 3.97
N PRO A 13 22.89 -15.44 2.91
CA PRO A 13 23.21 -14.03 2.87
C PRO A 13 21.90 -13.26 2.71
N ASP A 14 21.34 -12.79 3.83
CA ASP A 14 20.60 -11.54 4.01
C ASP A 14 19.77 -11.06 2.81
N PHE A 15 18.72 -11.82 2.45
CA PHE A 15 17.76 -11.43 1.42
C PHE A 15 16.85 -10.28 1.88
N VAL A 16 16.66 -10.13 3.19
CA VAL A 16 15.86 -9.07 3.83
C VAL A 16 16.57 -7.71 3.80
N SER A 17 17.90 -7.69 3.77
CA SER A 17 18.69 -6.45 3.75
C SER A 17 18.71 -5.76 2.38
N ASN A 18 18.42 -6.49 1.30
CA ASN A 18 18.44 -5.93 -0.06
C ASN A 18 17.18 -5.14 -0.46
N LEU A 19 16.05 -5.30 0.24
CA LEU A 19 14.84 -4.54 -0.07
C LEU A 19 14.78 -3.22 0.71
N LEU A 20 15.33 -3.18 1.92
CA LEU A 20 15.54 -1.94 2.68
C LEU A 20 16.62 -1.05 2.01
N LEU A 21 17.59 -1.67 1.33
CA LEU A 21 18.57 -1.00 0.47
C LEU A 21 17.94 -0.31 -0.76
N LEU A 22 16.75 -0.71 -1.20
CA LEU A 22 16.04 -0.03 -2.29
C LEU A 22 15.58 1.39 -1.88
N PHE A 23 15.38 1.62 -0.58
CA PHE A 23 14.84 2.87 -0.02
C PHE A 23 15.93 3.79 0.53
N LEU A 24 17.01 3.22 1.08
CA LEU A 24 18.16 3.97 1.62
C LEU A 24 19.30 4.14 0.61
N PHE A 25 19.31 3.39 -0.50
CA PHE A 25 20.42 3.34 -1.46
C PHE A 25 19.92 3.41 -2.92
N PHE A 26 18.88 4.18 -3.20
CA PHE A 26 18.60 4.59 -4.57
C PHE A 26 19.37 5.88 -4.89
N PRO A 27 20.37 5.84 -5.79
CA PRO A 27 21.07 7.05 -6.22
C PRO A 27 20.04 8.06 -6.77
N PRO A 28 20.23 9.37 -6.60
CA PRO A 28 19.32 10.40 -7.13
C PRO A 28 19.07 10.27 -8.64
N GLU A 29 20.02 9.65 -9.35
CA GLU A 29 19.98 9.34 -10.78
C GLU A 29 18.84 8.37 -11.15
N PHE A 30 18.46 7.47 -10.23
CA PHE A 30 17.36 6.52 -10.43
C PHE A 30 15.98 7.14 -10.27
N GLY A 31 15.81 8.25 -9.53
CA GLY A 31 14.51 8.92 -9.42
C GLY A 31 14.00 9.38 -10.80
N SER A 32 14.89 9.99 -11.59
CA SER A 32 14.59 10.43 -12.95
C SER A 32 14.33 9.29 -13.93
N LYS A 33 14.89 8.10 -13.67
CA LYS A 33 14.66 6.90 -14.48
C LYS A 33 13.33 6.24 -14.07
N LEU A 34 13.05 6.17 -12.78
CA LEU A 34 11.84 5.56 -12.24
C LEU A 34 10.58 6.34 -12.65
N GLU A 35 10.62 7.68 -12.60
CA GLU A 35 9.52 8.50 -13.08
C GLU A 35 9.30 8.28 -14.59
N LYS A 36 10.37 8.15 -15.39
CA LYS A 36 10.27 7.85 -16.82
C LYS A 36 9.67 6.48 -17.08
N ASP A 37 10.09 5.46 -16.33
CA ASP A 37 9.58 4.09 -16.46
C ASP A 37 8.08 4.06 -16.11
N VAL A 38 7.67 4.69 -14.99
CA VAL A 38 6.26 4.85 -14.64
C VAL A 38 5.49 5.62 -15.70
N CYS A 39 6.07 6.68 -16.27
CA CYS A 39 5.42 7.43 -17.34
C CYS A 39 5.34 6.68 -18.68
N GLY A 40 6.23 5.72 -18.92
CA GLY A 40 6.21 4.87 -20.11
C GLY A 40 5.17 3.75 -20.00
N ASP A 41 4.96 3.21 -18.79
CA ASP A 41 4.12 2.04 -18.56
C ASP A 41 2.70 2.37 -18.06
N THR A 42 2.44 3.63 -17.69
CA THR A 42 1.14 4.05 -17.15
C THR A 42 0.65 5.34 -17.82
N SER A 43 -0.66 5.57 -17.78
CA SER A 43 -1.27 6.77 -18.37
C SER A 43 -2.38 7.36 -17.51
N GLY A 44 -2.78 8.60 -17.84
CA GLY A 44 -3.93 9.29 -17.27
C GLY A 44 -3.83 9.58 -15.77
N HIS A 45 -4.96 9.57 -15.09
CA HIS A 45 -5.08 9.89 -13.67
C HIS A 45 -4.30 8.92 -12.76
N TYR A 46 -4.22 7.64 -13.14
CA TYR A 46 -3.43 6.64 -12.42
C TYR A 46 -1.93 6.97 -12.45
N GLN A 47 -1.37 7.26 -13.63
CA GLN A 47 0.01 7.72 -13.79
C GLN A 47 0.28 8.97 -12.94
N LYS A 48 -0.63 9.95 -13.03
CA LYS A 48 -0.45 11.24 -12.33
C LYS A 48 -0.34 11.06 -10.82
N LEU A 49 -1.21 10.24 -10.24
CA LEU A 49 -1.15 9.96 -8.80
C LEU A 49 0.13 9.21 -8.43
N LEU A 50 0.57 8.23 -9.22
CA LEU A 50 1.84 7.53 -9.00
C LEU A 50 3.04 8.49 -9.00
N VAL A 51 3.09 9.43 -9.96
CA VAL A 51 4.16 10.42 -10.05
C VAL A 51 4.15 11.36 -8.84
N ILE A 52 2.98 11.82 -8.39
CA ILE A 52 2.88 12.65 -7.16
C ILE A 52 3.41 11.88 -5.94
N LEU A 53 3.02 10.62 -5.78
CA LEU A 53 3.47 9.80 -4.66
C LEU A 53 4.98 9.49 -4.74
N LEU A 54 5.54 9.30 -5.95
CA LEU A 54 6.96 9.10 -6.18
C LEU A 54 7.82 10.31 -5.80
N GLN A 55 7.30 11.53 -5.95
CA GLN A 55 8.02 12.75 -5.59
C GLN A 55 8.26 12.86 -4.07
N GLY A 56 7.49 12.14 -3.25
CA GLY A 56 7.67 12.09 -1.80
C GLY A 56 7.51 13.45 -1.10
N SER A 57 6.90 14.42 -1.77
CA SER A 57 6.78 15.82 -1.33
C SER A 57 5.46 16.13 -0.62
N ARG A 58 4.90 15.14 0.11
CA ARG A 58 3.69 15.33 0.90
C ARG A 58 3.91 16.41 1.97
N GLU A 59 2.86 17.18 2.23
CA GLU A 59 2.81 18.14 3.33
C GLU A 59 3.00 17.42 4.67
N GLU A 60 3.56 18.13 5.66
CA GLU A 60 3.74 17.63 7.02
C GLU A 60 2.76 18.30 8.00
N GLY A 61 2.34 17.56 9.03
CA GLY A 61 1.45 18.07 10.07
C GLY A 61 0.02 18.36 9.61
N VAL A 62 -0.75 19.08 10.43
CA VAL A 62 -2.17 19.35 10.20
C VAL A 62 -2.42 20.83 10.00
N ASP A 63 -2.96 21.19 8.83
CA ASP A 63 -3.52 22.52 8.58
C ASP A 63 -5.02 22.57 8.93
N GLU A 64 -5.37 22.97 10.16
CA GLU A 64 -6.76 23.01 10.63
C GLU A 64 -7.68 23.87 9.73
N SER A 65 -7.13 24.90 9.08
CA SER A 65 -7.91 25.83 8.26
C SER A 65 -8.43 25.21 6.96
N LYS A 66 -7.80 24.14 6.50
CA LYS A 66 -8.15 23.46 5.25
C LYS A 66 -9.05 22.25 5.43
N ILE A 67 -9.23 21.73 6.64
CA ILE A 67 -9.93 20.46 6.86
C ILE A 67 -11.35 20.49 6.28
N GLU A 68 -12.15 21.49 6.66
CA GLU A 68 -13.53 21.62 6.18
C GLU A 68 -13.58 21.85 4.67
N LYS A 69 -12.65 22.65 4.16
CA LYS A 69 -12.57 22.95 2.73
C LYS A 69 -12.20 21.72 1.91
N ASP A 70 -11.18 20.96 2.31
CA ASP A 70 -10.76 19.75 1.62
C ASP A 70 -11.86 18.68 1.69
N ALA A 71 -12.58 18.56 2.80
CA ALA A 71 -13.74 17.68 2.90
C ALA A 71 -14.88 18.09 1.96
N GLN A 72 -15.19 19.39 1.88
CA GLN A 72 -16.18 19.94 0.95
C GLN A 72 -15.75 19.75 -0.51
N ASP A 73 -14.48 20.00 -0.83
CA ASP A 73 -13.92 19.82 -2.16
C ASP A 73 -13.99 18.35 -2.60
N LEU A 74 -13.68 17.40 -1.71
CA LEU A 74 -13.83 15.96 -1.99
C LEU A 74 -15.29 15.57 -2.18
N TYR A 75 -16.21 16.11 -1.38
CA TYR A 75 -17.64 15.82 -1.53
C TYR A 75 -18.16 16.36 -2.86
N ALA A 76 -17.87 17.63 -3.15
CA ALA A 76 -18.22 18.26 -4.40
C ALA A 76 -17.58 17.56 -5.61
N ALA A 77 -16.39 16.97 -5.45
CA ALA A 77 -15.67 16.22 -6.50
C ALA A 77 -16.25 14.83 -6.78
N GLY A 78 -16.94 14.20 -5.83
CA GLY A 78 -17.58 12.90 -5.99
C GLY A 78 -19.10 13.02 -5.89
N GLU A 79 -19.66 12.58 -4.75
CA GLU A 79 -21.11 12.48 -4.50
C GLU A 79 -21.92 13.78 -4.76
N GLY A 80 -21.28 14.94 -4.70
CA GLY A 80 -21.91 16.23 -4.98
C GLY A 80 -22.17 16.54 -6.47
N LYS A 81 -21.70 15.70 -7.40
CA LYS A 81 -21.94 15.88 -8.85
C LYS A 81 -22.22 14.54 -9.54
N PHE A 82 -22.63 14.60 -10.82
CA PHE A 82 -22.73 13.41 -11.65
C PHE A 82 -21.36 13.12 -12.30
N GLY A 83 -20.77 11.98 -11.94
CA GLY A 83 -19.40 11.62 -12.30
C GLY A 83 -18.38 12.20 -11.32
N THR A 84 -17.10 11.95 -11.57
CA THR A 84 -16.03 12.23 -10.60
C THR A 84 -15.07 13.27 -11.14
N ASP A 85 -14.52 14.09 -10.25
CA ASP A 85 -13.38 14.95 -10.51
C ASP A 85 -12.14 14.31 -9.91
N GLU A 86 -11.56 13.38 -10.67
CA GLU A 86 -10.41 12.59 -10.25
C GLU A 86 -9.21 13.49 -9.92
N GLU A 87 -9.07 14.61 -10.63
CA GLU A 87 -8.01 15.60 -10.42
C GLU A 87 -8.04 16.17 -8.99
N LYS A 88 -9.23 16.45 -8.46
CA LYS A 88 -9.41 16.92 -7.07
C LYS A 88 -9.03 15.85 -6.05
N PHE A 89 -9.47 14.60 -6.26
CA PHE A 89 -9.09 13.48 -5.41
C PHE A 89 -7.57 13.29 -5.39
N ILE A 90 -6.93 13.30 -6.56
CA ILE A 90 -5.48 13.13 -6.73
C ILE A 90 -4.72 14.26 -6.02
N THR A 91 -5.16 15.51 -6.19
CA THR A 91 -4.49 16.66 -5.60
C THR A 91 -4.52 16.61 -4.08
N ILE A 92 -5.70 16.36 -3.49
CA ILE A 92 -5.85 16.35 -2.02
C ILE A 92 -5.19 15.10 -1.43
N LEU A 93 -5.55 13.91 -1.92
CA LEU A 93 -5.07 12.64 -1.37
C LEU A 93 -3.58 12.41 -1.62
N GLY A 94 -3.03 12.95 -2.71
CA GLY A 94 -1.61 12.82 -3.06
C GLY A 94 -0.68 13.76 -2.30
N ASN A 95 -1.14 14.94 -1.88
CA ASN A 95 -0.27 15.97 -1.30
C ASN A 95 -0.46 16.21 0.20
N ARG A 96 -1.66 16.02 0.76
CA ARG A 96 -1.88 16.26 2.19
C ARG A 96 -1.19 15.21 3.05
N SER A 97 -0.79 15.61 4.26
CA SER A 97 -0.22 14.68 5.24
C SER A 97 -1.24 13.61 5.64
N ALA A 98 -0.78 12.42 6.05
CA ALA A 98 -1.66 11.37 6.55
C ALA A 98 -2.49 11.83 7.76
N GLU A 99 -1.89 12.61 8.67
CA GLU A 99 -2.57 13.14 9.86
C GLU A 99 -3.68 14.13 9.51
N HIS A 100 -3.44 15.00 8.53
CA HIS A 100 -4.43 15.94 8.02
C HIS A 100 -5.58 15.18 7.33
N LEU A 101 -5.24 14.21 6.47
CA LEU A 101 -6.22 13.40 5.76
C LEU A 101 -7.15 12.64 6.71
N ARG A 102 -6.67 12.11 7.84
CA ARG A 102 -7.54 11.48 8.84
C ARG A 102 -8.64 12.43 9.32
N LYS A 103 -8.29 13.69 9.62
CA LYS A 103 -9.28 14.69 10.04
C LYS A 103 -10.21 15.10 8.91
N VAL A 104 -9.70 15.19 7.68
CA VAL A 104 -10.51 15.43 6.48
C VAL A 104 -11.52 14.30 6.27
N PHE A 105 -11.14 13.04 6.47
CA PHE A 105 -12.06 11.90 6.35
C PHE A 105 -13.16 11.93 7.41
N ASP A 106 -12.85 12.32 8.64
CA ASP A 106 -13.85 12.50 9.69
C ASP A 106 -14.82 13.64 9.36
N ALA A 107 -14.32 14.76 8.82
CA ALA A 107 -15.15 15.87 8.37
C ALA A 107 -16.00 15.48 7.14
N TYR A 108 -15.43 14.75 6.19
CA TYR A 108 -16.11 14.21 5.01
C TYR A 108 -17.29 13.33 5.42
N LYS A 109 -17.07 12.37 6.34
CA LYS A 109 -18.11 11.47 6.82
C LYS A 109 -19.28 12.21 7.47
N LYS A 110 -19.01 13.30 8.19
CA LYS A 110 -20.05 14.16 8.78
C LYS A 110 -20.85 14.91 7.71
N LEU A 111 -20.22 15.24 6.58
CA LEU A 111 -20.82 15.99 5.48
C LEU A 111 -21.65 15.10 4.55
N SER A 112 -21.09 13.98 4.09
CA SER A 112 -21.73 13.08 3.12
C SER A 112 -22.63 12.02 3.77
N GLY A 113 -22.34 11.64 5.01
CA GLY A 113 -22.95 10.48 5.67
C GLY A 113 -22.30 9.14 5.30
N SER A 114 -21.31 9.14 4.40
CA SER A 114 -20.62 7.94 3.89
C SER A 114 -19.12 7.99 4.19
N ASP A 115 -18.48 6.83 4.32
CA ASP A 115 -17.02 6.76 4.36
C ASP A 115 -16.43 7.07 2.98
N ILE A 116 -15.32 7.81 2.93
CA ILE A 116 -14.67 8.22 1.67
C ILE A 116 -14.30 7.02 0.78
N GLU A 117 -13.99 5.86 1.36
CA GLU A 117 -13.74 4.62 0.62
C GLU A 117 -14.95 4.15 -0.19
N ASP A 118 -16.16 4.34 0.32
CA ASP A 118 -17.38 3.91 -0.36
C ASP A 118 -17.71 4.87 -1.51
N SER A 119 -17.50 6.17 -1.30
CA SER A 119 -17.57 7.17 -2.35
C SER A 119 -16.58 6.85 -3.48
N ILE A 120 -15.31 6.53 -3.16
CA ILE A 120 -14.30 6.17 -4.18
C ILE A 120 -14.72 4.94 -5.00
N LYS A 121 -15.28 3.90 -4.37
CA LYS A 121 -15.75 2.68 -5.08
C LYS A 121 -16.96 2.93 -5.97
N GLY A 122 -17.82 3.89 -5.60
CA GLY A 122 -18.99 4.26 -6.41
C GLY A 122 -18.63 5.11 -7.62
N GLU A 123 -17.57 5.91 -7.48
CA GLU A 123 -17.21 6.99 -8.41
C GLU A 123 -16.09 6.59 -9.40
N THR A 124 -15.12 5.78 -8.96
CA THR A 124 -13.96 5.40 -9.77
C THR A 124 -13.92 3.90 -10.06
N THR A 125 -13.21 3.50 -11.11
CA THR A 125 -13.03 2.07 -11.43
C THR A 125 -11.57 1.75 -11.80
N GLY A 126 -11.22 0.46 -11.73
CA GLY A 126 -9.95 -0.05 -12.24
C GLY A 126 -8.73 0.33 -11.40
N ASN A 127 -7.61 0.63 -12.05
CA ASN A 127 -6.34 0.85 -11.35
C ASN A 127 -6.35 2.12 -10.48
N LEU A 128 -7.05 3.16 -10.92
CA LEU A 128 -7.16 4.40 -10.17
C LEU A 128 -7.93 4.20 -8.86
N GLU A 129 -9.06 3.49 -8.91
CA GLU A 129 -9.85 3.13 -7.73
C GLU A 129 -8.98 2.38 -6.71
N GLY A 130 -8.25 1.36 -7.18
CA GLY A 130 -7.35 0.57 -6.33
C GLY A 130 -6.27 1.42 -5.67
N LEU A 131 -5.68 2.38 -6.41
CA LEU A 131 -4.64 3.27 -5.89
C LEU A 131 -5.20 4.29 -4.88
N LEU A 132 -6.34 4.92 -5.18
CA LEU A 132 -7.00 5.86 -4.27
C LEU A 132 -7.39 5.17 -2.95
N LEU A 133 -7.98 3.98 -3.03
CA LEU A 133 -8.32 3.19 -1.85
C LEU A 133 -7.08 2.81 -1.03
N ALA A 134 -5.97 2.47 -1.69
CA ALA A 134 -4.73 2.16 -1.00
C ALA A 134 -4.18 3.39 -0.25
N VAL A 135 -4.18 4.56 -0.89
CA VAL A 135 -3.75 5.83 -0.27
C VAL A 135 -4.63 6.17 0.94
N VAL A 136 -5.95 6.10 0.82
CA VAL A 136 -6.87 6.37 1.93
C VAL A 136 -6.62 5.41 3.10
N LYS A 137 -6.50 4.11 2.82
CA LYS A 137 -6.29 3.10 3.86
C LYS A 137 -4.96 3.25 4.57
N CYS A 138 -3.88 3.55 3.83
CA CYS A 138 -2.58 3.80 4.44
C CYS A 138 -2.60 5.07 5.29
N ALA A 139 -3.24 6.16 4.80
CA ALA A 139 -3.41 7.37 5.59
C ALA A 139 -4.15 7.11 6.91
N LYS A 140 -5.19 6.25 6.90
CA LYS A 140 -5.90 5.83 8.12
C LYS A 140 -5.03 4.95 9.03
N SER A 141 -4.52 3.85 8.50
CA SER A 141 -3.69 2.89 9.22
C SER A 141 -2.94 1.95 8.27
N VAL A 142 -1.63 2.14 8.17
CA VAL A 142 -0.73 1.27 7.39
C VAL A 142 -0.81 -0.20 7.85
N PRO A 143 -0.79 -0.52 9.16
CA PRO A 143 -0.92 -1.92 9.60
C PRO A 143 -2.25 -2.57 9.22
N GLU A 144 -3.37 -1.83 9.26
CA GLU A 144 -4.68 -2.37 8.84
C GLU A 144 -4.74 -2.61 7.33
N TYR A 145 -4.16 -1.70 6.52
CA TYR A 145 -4.03 -1.90 5.07
C TYR A 145 -3.27 -3.18 4.73
N PHE A 146 -2.12 -3.42 5.37
CA PHE A 146 -1.34 -4.64 5.13
C PHE A 146 -2.02 -5.89 5.67
N ALA A 147 -2.70 -5.81 6.81
CA ALA A 147 -3.51 -6.91 7.32
C ALA A 147 -4.62 -7.32 6.33
N GLU A 148 -5.32 -6.35 5.75
CA GLU A 148 -6.31 -6.60 4.69
C GLU A 148 -5.69 -7.17 3.41
N SER A 149 -4.54 -6.65 3.00
CA SER A 149 -3.82 -7.13 1.81
C SER A 149 -3.37 -8.58 1.95
N LEU A 150 -2.84 -8.97 3.12
CA LEU A 150 -2.49 -10.35 3.46
C LEU A 150 -3.72 -11.26 3.45
N TYR A 151 -4.83 -10.80 4.02
CA TYR A 151 -6.06 -11.58 4.03
C TYR A 151 -6.59 -11.84 2.61
N LYS A 152 -6.55 -10.82 1.75
CA LYS A 152 -6.95 -10.93 0.35
C LYS A 152 -6.03 -11.84 -0.46
N SER A 153 -4.72 -11.83 -0.22
CA SER A 153 -3.78 -12.70 -0.93
C SER A 153 -3.98 -14.18 -0.61
N MET A 154 -4.45 -14.50 0.60
CA MET A 154 -4.68 -15.88 1.05
C MET A 154 -6.08 -16.44 0.72
N ARG A 155 -7.09 -15.59 0.50
CA ARG A 155 -8.49 -16.03 0.30
C ARG A 155 -8.93 -16.26 -1.14
N ARG A 156 -8.18 -15.77 -2.13
CA ARG A 156 -8.53 -16.00 -3.55
C ARG A 156 -8.42 -17.50 -3.86
N ALA A 157 -9.13 -17.96 -4.89
CA ALA A 157 -8.99 -19.34 -5.37
C ALA A 157 -7.57 -19.52 -5.95
N GLY A 158 -6.62 -19.84 -5.07
CA GLY A 158 -5.18 -19.68 -5.30
C GLY A 158 -4.60 -18.58 -4.42
N THR A 159 -3.44 -18.85 -3.82
CA THR A 159 -2.71 -17.83 -3.03
C THR A 159 -1.96 -16.91 -3.98
N ASP A 160 -2.09 -15.60 -3.79
CA ASP A 160 -1.20 -14.61 -4.42
C ASP A 160 0.13 -14.60 -3.62
N ASP A 161 0.96 -15.60 -3.92
CA ASP A 161 2.24 -15.85 -3.26
C ASP A 161 3.19 -14.65 -3.40
N ASP A 162 3.12 -13.92 -4.51
CA ASP A 162 3.96 -12.75 -4.77
C ASP A 162 3.61 -11.61 -3.81
N THR A 163 2.33 -11.28 -3.66
CA THR A 163 1.88 -10.26 -2.70
C THR A 163 2.13 -10.70 -1.26
N LEU A 164 1.85 -11.96 -0.93
CA LEU A 164 2.10 -12.52 0.40
C LEU A 164 3.59 -12.41 0.77
N MET A 165 4.48 -12.93 -0.09
CA MET A 165 5.92 -12.92 0.15
C MET A 165 6.46 -11.50 0.23
N ARG A 166 6.01 -10.61 -0.67
CA ARG A 166 6.43 -9.21 -0.70
C ARG A 166 6.13 -8.50 0.61
N ILE A 167 4.90 -8.62 1.14
CA ILE A 167 4.51 -7.99 2.41
C ILE A 167 5.25 -8.63 3.59
N MET A 168 5.34 -9.96 3.62
CA MET A 168 6.00 -10.68 4.71
C MET A 168 7.48 -10.31 4.82
N VAL A 169 8.18 -10.13 3.69
CA VAL A 169 9.58 -9.71 3.68
C VAL A 169 9.70 -8.22 4.01
N SER A 170 8.98 -7.34 3.29
CA SER A 170 9.18 -5.89 3.38
C SER A 170 8.75 -5.28 4.72
N ARG A 171 7.80 -5.90 5.43
CA ARG A 171 7.27 -5.39 6.70
C ARG A 171 7.81 -6.11 7.94
N SER A 172 8.58 -7.18 7.75
CA SER A 172 9.08 -8.05 8.83
C SER A 172 9.77 -7.29 9.96
N GLU A 173 10.58 -6.30 9.61
CA GLU A 173 11.38 -5.48 10.54
C GLU A 173 10.80 -4.06 10.73
N VAL A 174 9.62 -3.76 10.18
CA VAL A 174 9.01 -2.42 10.22
C VAL A 174 7.84 -2.38 11.22
N ASP A 175 6.76 -3.10 10.93
CA ASP A 175 5.50 -3.04 11.68
C ASP A 175 4.74 -4.38 11.70
N MET A 176 5.43 -5.50 11.45
CA MET A 176 4.82 -6.83 11.39
C MET A 176 4.05 -7.21 12.67
N LEU A 177 4.48 -6.72 13.84
CA LEU A 177 3.78 -6.97 15.10
C LEU A 177 2.41 -6.27 15.13
N ASP A 178 2.34 -5.03 14.66
CA ASP A 178 1.09 -4.28 14.57
C ASP A 178 0.17 -4.88 13.49
N ILE A 179 0.73 -5.25 12.34
CA ILE A 179 0.00 -5.96 11.28
C ILE A 179 -0.67 -7.22 11.82
N ARG A 180 0.06 -8.04 12.61
CA ARG A 180 -0.48 -9.26 13.23
C ARG A 180 -1.60 -8.96 14.23
N ALA A 181 -1.47 -7.89 15.01
CA ALA A 181 -2.49 -7.46 15.96
C ALA A 181 -3.77 -7.00 15.24
N CYS A 182 -3.64 -6.15 14.23
CA CYS A 182 -4.74 -5.70 13.37
C CYS A 182 -5.40 -6.87 12.63
N PHE A 183 -4.62 -7.78 12.04
CA PHE A 183 -5.13 -8.97 11.37
C PHE A 183 -6.01 -9.82 12.29
N LYS A 184 -5.51 -10.11 13.50
CA LYS A 184 -6.28 -10.89 14.49
C LYS A 184 -7.55 -10.17 14.92
N LYS A 185 -7.49 -8.85 15.12
CA LYS A 185 -8.65 -8.02 15.47
C LYS A 185 -9.72 -8.03 14.36
N MET A 186 -9.31 -7.94 13.10
CA MET A 186 -10.21 -7.85 11.94
C MET A 186 -10.83 -9.20 11.55
N TYR A 187 -10.07 -10.30 11.64
CA TYR A 187 -10.48 -11.60 11.08
C TYR A 187 -10.69 -12.70 12.12
N GLY A 188 -10.41 -12.44 13.41
CA GLY A 188 -10.60 -13.40 14.50
C GLY A 188 -9.55 -14.52 14.58
N GLU A 189 -8.75 -14.71 13.52
CA GLU A 189 -7.68 -15.71 13.46
C GLU A 189 -6.30 -15.06 13.43
N SER A 190 -5.28 -15.78 13.89
CA SER A 190 -3.91 -15.28 13.81
C SER A 190 -3.38 -15.42 12.38
N LEU A 191 -2.63 -14.41 11.91
CA LEU A 191 -1.95 -14.46 10.61
C LEU A 191 -1.14 -15.76 10.42
N HIS A 192 -0.47 -16.21 11.49
CA HIS A 192 0.31 -17.44 11.47
C HIS A 192 -0.55 -18.68 11.17
N THR A 193 -1.73 -18.80 11.81
CA THR A 193 -2.65 -19.91 11.56
C THR A 193 -3.16 -19.89 10.13
N THR A 194 -3.51 -18.71 9.61
CA THR A 194 -4.02 -18.56 8.24
C THR A 194 -2.97 -18.95 7.19
N ILE A 195 -1.69 -18.62 7.41
CA ILE A 195 -0.58 -19.03 6.53
C ILE A 195 -0.29 -20.54 6.62
N GLN A 196 -0.51 -21.16 7.80
CA GLN A 196 -0.23 -22.58 8.03
C GLN A 196 -1.27 -23.55 7.45
N VAL A 197 -2.46 -23.08 7.06
CA VAL A 197 -3.41 -23.93 6.32
C VAL A 197 -2.69 -24.41 5.05
N PRO A 198 -2.68 -25.72 4.73
CA PRO A 198 -1.73 -26.27 3.77
C PRO A 198 -1.88 -25.59 2.41
N LEU A 199 -0.88 -24.78 2.03
CA LEU A 199 -0.65 -24.44 0.64
C LEU A 199 -0.52 -25.79 -0.10
N PRO A 200 -1.41 -26.15 -1.04
CA PRO A 200 -1.29 -27.40 -1.76
C PRO A 200 0.09 -27.45 -2.41
N GLN A 201 0.78 -28.57 -2.18
CA GLN A 201 2.19 -28.84 -2.49
C GLN A 201 2.82 -27.91 -3.54
N ARG A 202 3.81 -27.12 -3.09
CA ARG A 202 4.63 -26.21 -3.89
C ARG A 202 5.15 -26.89 -5.15
N ARG A 203 4.74 -26.43 -6.33
CA ARG A 203 5.62 -26.47 -7.52
C ARG A 203 6.75 -25.47 -7.25
N SER A 204 7.97 -25.86 -7.59
CA SER A 204 9.17 -25.03 -7.51
C SER A 204 8.88 -23.59 -7.97
N TYR A 205 9.14 -22.62 -7.09
CA TYR A 205 9.13 -21.19 -7.41
C TYR A 205 9.97 -20.96 -8.67
N GLN A 206 9.33 -20.56 -9.76
CA GLN A 206 10.00 -20.07 -10.95
C GLN A 206 9.68 -18.58 -11.07
N PRO A 207 10.68 -17.68 -10.98
CA PRO A 207 10.43 -16.25 -11.08
C PRO A 207 9.85 -15.93 -12.46
N SER A 208 8.61 -15.44 -12.48
CA SER A 208 7.96 -14.88 -13.65
C SER A 208 8.76 -13.67 -14.12
N SER A 209 9.24 -13.70 -15.37
CA SER A 209 10.12 -12.68 -15.95
C SER A 209 9.35 -11.55 -16.65
N ARG A 210 8.03 -11.44 -16.45
CA ARG A 210 7.21 -10.43 -17.14
C ARG A 210 6.17 -9.83 -16.19
N GLY A 211 6.38 -8.56 -15.85
CA GLY A 211 5.41 -7.71 -15.14
C GLY A 211 5.76 -7.35 -13.69
N CYS A 212 6.94 -7.70 -13.20
CA CYS A 212 7.32 -7.49 -11.80
C CYS A 212 7.53 -6.02 -11.41
N ASP A 213 7.86 -5.15 -12.36
CA ASP A 213 8.31 -3.80 -12.01
C ASP A 213 7.18 -2.97 -11.38
N VAL A 214 6.05 -2.74 -12.06
CA VAL A 214 5.00 -1.82 -11.56
C VAL A 214 4.31 -2.30 -10.27
N ILE A 215 4.14 -3.60 -10.06
CA ILE A 215 3.46 -4.15 -8.87
C ILE A 215 4.37 -4.16 -7.64
N LEU A 216 5.68 -4.41 -7.80
CA LEU A 216 6.67 -4.25 -6.72
C LEU A 216 6.73 -2.81 -6.22
N PHE A 217 6.54 -1.82 -7.11
CA PHE A 217 6.62 -0.40 -6.76
C PHE A 217 5.44 0.11 -5.93
N THR A 218 4.21 -0.37 -6.12
CA THR A 218 3.06 0.11 -5.32
C THR A 218 3.23 -0.11 -3.82
N SER A 219 3.82 -1.23 -3.40
CA SER A 219 4.10 -1.48 -1.98
C SER A 219 5.27 -0.68 -1.41
N ALA A 220 6.25 -0.29 -2.23
CA ALA A 220 7.32 0.62 -1.80
C ALA A 220 6.81 2.08 -1.72
N LEU A 221 5.94 2.49 -2.63
CA LEU A 221 5.25 3.78 -2.59
C LEU A 221 4.33 3.94 -1.38
N LEU A 222 3.66 2.86 -0.97
CA LEU A 222 2.80 2.86 0.22
C LEU A 222 3.58 2.76 1.53
N ALA A 223 4.88 2.44 1.49
CA ALA A 223 5.76 2.59 2.65
C ALA A 223 6.15 4.07 2.91
N PHE A 224 5.88 4.98 1.95
CA PHE A 224 5.99 6.44 2.11
C PHE A 224 4.66 7.12 2.49
N CYS A 225 3.53 6.38 2.55
CA CYS A 225 2.27 6.88 3.10
C CYS A 225 2.22 6.64 4.62
#